data_AF-A0AA42R0Q0-F1
#
_entry.id   AF-A0AA42R0Q0-F1
#
_cell.length_a   1.000
_cell.length_b   1.000
_cell.length_c   1.000
_cell.angle_alpha   90.00
_cell.angle_beta   90.00
_cell.angle_gamma   90.00
#
_symmetry.space_group_name_H-M   'P 1'
#
loop_
_entity.id
_entity.type
_entity.pdbx_description
1 polymer ?
#
loop_
_entity_poly.entity_id
_entity_poly.type
_entity_poly.pdbx_seq_one_letter_code
_entity_poly.pdbx_strand_id
1 'polypeptide(L)'
;MKLKNTLLASALLSATALSANAATELTPEQAAALKPFDHTVIVGRYNSIGDAVTAASKAADKNGAASFYVLDQSDQGNSGNQRVTIALYKENAPKADAPKNRVINGVVELPKDQAIELEPYDTVTVQGFYRSQPEVNDAITKAAKQKGAYSFYIVRQVDANQGGNQRITAFIYKEDAKKRVLQSPDAIPADSEAGRAALAKGGEEAKKVEIPGVATSAAPSAEVGRFFETQSTKGGRYSVTLPDGTKVEELNNATAAQMVPFDSIKFTGNYGNGTEVSYQVAKRAAKKGAKYYHITRQWQERGNNVTISADLYK
;
A
#
# COMPACT_ATOMS: atom_id res chain seq x y z
N MET A 1 33.49 7.56 4.80
CA MET A 1 32.38 6.90 5.52
C MET A 1 31.09 7.39 4.88
N LYS A 2 30.22 6.49 4.41
CA LYS A 2 28.97 6.80 3.70
C LYS A 2 27.97 7.42 4.68
N LEU A 3 27.52 8.65 4.44
CA LEU A 3 26.28 9.16 5.03
C LEU A 3 25.25 9.29 3.90
N LYS A 4 24.29 8.38 3.99
CA LYS A 4 23.11 8.23 3.14
C LYS A 4 22.17 9.39 3.46
N ASN A 5 21.62 10.01 2.43
CA ASN A 5 20.38 10.79 2.37
C ASN A 5 19.75 11.11 3.75
N THR A 6 20.31 12.08 4.47
CA THR A 6 19.59 12.73 5.56
C THR A 6 18.63 13.71 4.90
N LEU A 7 17.40 13.26 4.67
CA LEU A 7 16.26 14.15 4.49
C LEU A 7 16.25 15.10 5.70
N LEU A 8 16.73 16.33 5.51
CA LEU A 8 16.59 17.38 6.50
C LEU A 8 15.10 17.69 6.61
N ALA A 9 14.44 17.04 7.56
CA ALA A 9 13.14 17.44 8.05
C ALA A 9 13.32 18.79 8.76
N SER A 10 13.23 19.89 8.01
CA SER A 10 12.90 21.19 8.61
C SER A 10 11.52 21.04 9.23
N ALA A 11 11.49 20.89 10.56
CA ALA A 11 10.26 21.01 11.31
C ALA A 11 9.69 22.40 10.99
N LEU A 12 8.50 22.46 10.38
CA LEU A 12 7.78 23.72 10.18
C LEU A 12 7.65 24.39 11.55
N LEU A 13 8.47 25.41 11.77
CA LEU A 13 8.22 26.39 12.81
C LEU A 13 6.91 27.06 12.42
N SER A 14 5.85 26.59 13.07
CA SER A 14 4.50 27.10 12.98
C SER A 14 4.49 28.49 13.61
N ALA A 15 5.06 29.47 12.90
CA ALA A 15 4.95 30.87 13.23
C ALA A 15 3.91 31.46 12.27
N THR A 16 2.67 31.52 12.75
CA THR A 16 1.65 32.41 12.22
C THR A 16 2.16 33.84 12.32
N ALA A 17 2.83 34.32 11.26
CA ALA A 17 3.08 35.73 11.04
C ALA A 17 2.79 36.01 9.57
N LEU A 18 1.57 36.50 9.29
CA LEU A 18 1.23 37.09 8.01
C LEU A 18 2.17 38.28 7.77
N SER A 19 3.22 38.06 6.99
CA SER A 19 3.90 39.12 6.27
C SER A 19 3.61 38.88 4.80
N ALA A 20 2.86 39.79 4.19
CA ALA A 20 2.24 39.64 2.88
C ALA A 20 3.22 39.52 1.68
N ASN A 21 4.54 39.41 1.92
CA ASN A 21 5.58 39.44 0.90
C ASN A 21 6.79 38.54 1.23
N ALA A 22 6.59 37.45 1.98
CA ALA A 22 7.66 36.47 2.24
C ALA A 22 7.30 35.09 1.66
N ALA A 23 8.20 34.52 0.85
CA ALA A 23 8.00 33.24 0.21
C ALA A 23 7.88 32.17 1.29
N THR A 24 6.89 31.29 1.16
CA THR A 24 6.59 30.29 2.18
C THR A 24 7.45 29.04 2.02
N GLU A 25 8.01 28.50 3.10
CA GLU A 25 8.71 27.22 3.05
C GLU A 25 7.70 26.07 2.86
N LEU A 26 7.91 25.22 1.86
CA LEU A 26 7.11 24.04 1.60
C LEU A 26 7.59 22.85 2.44
N THR A 27 6.65 21.96 2.76
CA THR A 27 7.02 20.65 3.31
C THR A 27 7.66 19.78 2.22
N PRO A 28 8.42 18.72 2.58
CA PRO A 28 8.95 17.78 1.59
C PRO A 28 7.86 17.17 0.69
N GLU A 29 6.68 16.90 1.25
CA GLU A 29 5.54 16.35 0.52
C GLU A 29 4.94 17.36 -0.46
N GLN A 30 4.79 18.63 -0.03
CA GLN A 30 4.30 19.71 -0.90
C GLN A 30 5.30 20.02 -2.02
N ALA A 31 6.59 20.05 -1.71
CA ALA A 31 7.66 20.26 -2.68
C ALA A 31 7.71 19.11 -3.71
N ALA A 32 7.58 17.85 -3.28
CA ALA A 32 7.55 16.70 -4.17
C ALA A 32 6.32 16.66 -5.10
N ALA A 33 5.22 17.29 -4.70
CA ALA A 33 4.00 17.37 -5.50
C ALA A 33 4.03 18.48 -6.57
N LEU A 34 4.99 19.39 -6.52
CA LEU A 34 5.07 20.57 -7.37
C LEU A 34 6.36 20.56 -8.19
N LYS A 35 6.32 21.16 -9.38
CA LYS A 35 7.49 21.35 -10.22
C LYS A 35 8.14 22.69 -9.90
N PRO A 36 9.40 22.73 -9.43
CA PRO A 36 10.10 23.99 -9.25
C PRO A 36 10.36 24.62 -10.61
N PHE A 37 10.23 25.94 -10.70
CA PHE A 37 10.55 26.66 -11.94
C PHE A 37 12.04 26.97 -12.06
N ASP A 38 12.74 27.04 -10.91
CA ASP A 38 14.18 27.29 -10.85
C ASP A 38 14.77 26.79 -9.53
N HIS A 39 16.10 26.72 -9.47
CA HIS A 39 16.86 26.47 -8.26
C HIS A 39 17.87 27.59 -8.04
N THR A 40 18.00 28.05 -6.80
CA THR A 40 19.04 29.01 -6.45
C THR A 40 19.88 28.50 -5.30
N VAL A 41 21.11 28.99 -5.23
CA VAL A 41 22.06 28.68 -4.16
C VAL A 41 22.36 29.98 -3.43
N ILE A 42 22.23 29.97 -2.12
CA ILE A 42 22.71 31.04 -1.25
C ILE A 42 23.92 30.57 -0.48
N VAL A 43 24.90 31.46 -0.32
CA VAL A 43 26.10 31.21 0.46
C VAL A 43 26.18 32.28 1.53
N GLY A 44 26.35 31.85 2.78
CA GLY A 44 26.43 32.76 3.90
C GLY A 44 26.84 32.06 5.17
N ARG A 45 27.13 32.85 6.19
CA ARG A 45 27.37 32.33 7.54
C ARG A 45 26.05 32.30 8.29
N TYR A 46 25.49 31.12 8.47
CA TYR A 46 24.23 30.93 9.19
C TYR A 46 24.54 30.28 10.55
N ASN A 47 24.15 30.95 11.63
CA ASN A 47 24.40 30.45 12.99
C ASN A 47 23.33 29.44 13.41
N SER A 48 22.16 29.48 12.76
CA SER A 48 21.04 28.58 12.98
C SER A 48 20.35 28.20 11.67
N ILE A 49 19.58 27.11 11.71
CA ILE A 49 18.71 26.71 10.59
C ILE A 49 17.70 27.83 10.27
N GLY A 50 17.17 28.52 11.28
CA GLY A 50 16.25 29.65 11.09
C GLY A 50 16.86 30.82 10.31
N ASP A 51 18.16 31.09 10.50
CA ASP A 51 18.87 32.13 9.74
C ASP A 51 19.01 31.73 8.26
N ALA A 52 19.32 30.47 8.00
CA ALA A 52 19.40 29.91 6.65
C ALA A 52 18.04 29.95 5.94
N VAL A 53 16.96 29.54 6.63
CA VAL A 53 15.58 29.57 6.12
C VAL A 53 15.12 31.00 5.86
N THR A 54 15.45 31.96 6.74
CA THR A 54 15.12 33.38 6.53
C THR A 54 15.84 33.96 5.31
N ALA A 55 17.12 33.61 5.12
CA ALA A 55 17.88 34.00 3.95
C ALA A 55 17.34 33.35 2.67
N ALA A 56 16.91 32.09 2.76
CA ALA A 56 16.27 31.35 1.67
C ALA A 56 14.93 31.98 1.27
N SER A 57 14.08 32.34 2.23
CA SER A 57 12.81 33.02 1.99
C SER A 57 13.03 34.33 1.23
N LYS A 58 13.93 35.19 1.71
CA LYS A 58 14.29 36.45 1.01
C LYS A 58 14.83 36.23 -0.39
N ALA A 59 15.66 35.21 -0.58
CA ALA A 59 16.20 34.87 -1.89
C ALA A 59 15.11 34.33 -2.84
N ALA A 60 14.16 33.55 -2.31
CA ALA A 60 13.02 33.05 -3.06
C ALA A 60 12.08 34.19 -3.50
N ASP A 61 11.76 35.13 -2.60
CA ASP A 61 10.98 36.33 -2.94
C ASP A 61 11.65 37.19 -4.01
N LYS A 62 12.95 37.42 -3.86
CA LYS A 62 13.74 38.19 -4.83
C LYS A 62 13.72 37.56 -6.22
N ASN A 63 13.65 36.22 -6.29
CA ASN A 63 13.53 35.46 -7.53
C ASN A 63 12.06 35.28 -7.97
N GLY A 64 11.10 35.94 -7.30
CA GLY A 64 9.68 35.93 -7.63
C GLY A 64 9.01 34.58 -7.39
N ALA A 65 9.49 33.81 -6.41
CA ALA A 65 8.85 32.58 -5.96
C ALA A 65 7.78 32.91 -4.91
N ALA A 66 6.63 32.24 -4.96
CA ALA A 66 5.63 32.32 -3.90
C ALA A 66 5.99 31.37 -2.74
N SER A 67 6.70 30.29 -3.05
CA SER A 67 7.12 29.29 -2.08
C SER A 67 8.50 28.73 -2.42
N PHE A 68 9.20 28.18 -1.44
CA PHE A 68 10.52 27.58 -1.63
C PHE A 68 10.68 26.29 -0.81
N TYR A 69 11.66 25.47 -1.17
CA TYR A 69 12.03 24.29 -0.39
C TYR A 69 13.55 24.17 -0.31
N VAL A 70 14.10 23.94 0.88
CA VAL A 70 15.54 23.72 1.07
C VAL A 70 15.88 22.27 0.67
N LEU A 71 16.65 22.12 -0.41
CA LEU A 71 17.06 20.80 -0.91
C LEU A 71 18.28 20.26 -0.18
N ASP A 72 19.25 21.14 0.06
CA ASP A 72 20.53 20.77 0.67
C ASP A 72 21.11 21.97 1.43
N GLN A 73 21.73 21.68 2.56
CA GLN A 73 22.54 22.63 3.32
C GLN A 73 23.86 21.95 3.67
N SER A 74 24.96 22.51 3.17
CA SER A 74 26.29 21.92 3.27
C SER A 74 27.34 23.00 3.51
N ASP A 75 28.47 22.64 4.13
CA ASP A 75 29.55 23.61 4.37
C ASP A 75 30.26 23.99 3.06
N GLN A 76 30.43 25.30 2.85
CA GLN A 76 31.17 25.87 1.73
C GLN A 76 32.66 25.96 2.09
N GLY A 77 33.34 24.82 1.94
CA GLY A 77 34.77 24.69 2.24
C GLY A 77 35.09 24.87 3.73
N ASN A 78 36.32 25.27 4.06
CA ASN A 78 36.78 25.40 5.45
C ASN A 78 36.51 26.79 6.06
N SER A 79 35.70 27.62 5.41
CA SER A 79 35.50 29.04 5.76
C SER A 79 34.47 29.27 6.89
N GLY A 80 33.74 28.22 7.29
CA GLY A 80 32.59 28.34 8.19
C GLY A 80 31.34 28.95 7.54
N ASN A 81 31.39 29.23 6.23
CA ASN A 81 30.21 29.56 5.44
C ASN A 81 29.49 28.27 5.03
N GLN A 82 28.18 28.37 4.88
CA GLN A 82 27.30 27.31 4.43
C GLN A 82 26.69 27.68 3.08
N ARG A 83 26.54 26.66 2.25
CA ARG A 83 25.84 26.67 0.98
C ARG A 83 24.47 26.06 1.20
N VAL A 84 23.42 26.80 0.87
CA VAL A 84 22.03 26.33 0.95
C VAL A 84 21.46 26.34 -0.46
N THR A 85 21.08 25.18 -0.96
CA THR A 85 20.42 25.02 -2.26
C THR A 85 18.92 24.98 -2.04
N ILE A 86 18.19 25.84 -2.74
CA ILE A 86 16.74 25.96 -2.60
C ILE A 86 16.05 25.83 -3.95
N ALA A 87 14.93 25.09 -3.95
CA ALA A 87 14.01 24.97 -5.06
C ALA A 87 12.95 26.08 -4.97
N LEU A 88 12.61 26.71 -6.09
CA LEU A 88 11.70 27.84 -6.17
C LEU A 88 10.40 27.47 -6.87
N TYR A 89 9.26 27.86 -6.30
CA TYR A 89 7.93 27.53 -6.79
C TYR A 89 7.10 28.80 -7.02
N LYS A 90 6.36 28.84 -8.13
CA LYS A 90 5.32 29.87 -8.38
C LYS A 90 4.06 29.50 -7.61
N GLU A 91 3.18 30.47 -7.38
CA GLU A 91 1.88 30.26 -6.73
C GLU A 91 1.02 29.19 -7.45
N ASN A 92 1.12 29.15 -8.79
CA ASN A 92 0.47 28.15 -9.65
C ASN A 92 1.48 27.15 -10.22
N ALA A 93 2.45 26.68 -9.42
CA ALA A 93 3.42 25.70 -9.88
C ALA A 93 2.70 24.45 -10.43
N PRO A 94 3.06 23.98 -11.64
CA PRO A 94 2.45 22.78 -12.19
C PRO A 94 2.79 21.58 -11.30
N LYS A 95 1.88 20.60 -11.24
CA LYS A 95 2.13 19.36 -10.50
C LYS A 95 3.40 18.68 -11.03
N ALA A 96 4.18 18.12 -10.11
CA ALA A 96 5.35 17.33 -10.47
C ALA A 96 4.97 16.21 -11.44
N ASP A 97 5.87 15.92 -12.38
CA ASP A 97 5.67 14.82 -13.32
C ASP A 97 5.58 13.52 -12.52
N ALA A 98 4.52 12.73 -12.74
CA ALA A 98 4.39 11.43 -12.09
C ALA A 98 5.63 10.57 -12.37
N PRO A 99 6.14 9.81 -11.39
CA PRO A 99 7.31 8.97 -11.59
C PRO A 99 7.06 8.05 -12.79
N LYS A 100 7.91 8.18 -13.82
CA LYS A 100 7.78 7.36 -15.03
C LYS A 100 8.14 5.93 -14.68
N ASN A 101 7.25 5.00 -15.04
CA ASN A 101 7.51 3.58 -14.89
C ASN A 101 8.73 3.16 -15.71
N ARG A 102 9.49 2.21 -15.17
CA ARG A 102 10.67 1.67 -15.84
C ARG A 102 10.23 0.84 -17.05
N VAL A 103 10.91 0.99 -18.18
CA VAL A 103 10.67 0.18 -19.39
C VAL A 103 11.85 -0.74 -19.61
N ILE A 104 11.59 -2.04 -19.77
CA ILE A 104 12.60 -3.09 -19.93
C ILE A 104 12.20 -3.94 -21.12
N ASN A 105 13.08 -4.06 -22.12
CA ASN A 105 12.81 -4.78 -23.37
C ASN A 105 11.55 -4.29 -24.15
N GLY A 106 11.07 -3.08 -23.86
CA GLY A 106 9.83 -2.52 -24.43
C GLY A 106 8.57 -2.88 -23.64
N VAL A 107 8.71 -3.47 -22.45
CA VAL A 107 7.60 -3.79 -21.53
C VAL A 107 7.74 -2.94 -20.28
N VAL A 108 6.66 -2.28 -19.88
CA VAL A 108 6.61 -1.37 -18.72
C VAL A 108 6.49 -2.17 -17.42
N GLU A 109 7.37 -1.90 -16.45
CA GLU A 109 7.27 -2.43 -15.09
C GLU A 109 6.26 -1.60 -14.29
N LEU A 110 5.13 -2.21 -13.92
CA LEU A 110 4.11 -1.54 -13.12
C LEU A 110 4.42 -1.67 -11.63
N PRO A 111 4.29 -0.58 -10.85
CA PRO A 111 4.21 -0.68 -9.41
C PRO A 111 2.87 -1.30 -8.97
N LYS A 112 2.81 -1.78 -7.73
CA LYS A 112 1.67 -2.57 -7.22
C LYS A 112 0.35 -1.81 -7.31
N ASP A 113 0.35 -0.54 -6.96
CA ASP A 113 -0.80 0.38 -6.99
C ASP A 113 -1.40 0.51 -8.40
N GLN A 114 -0.56 0.61 -9.42
CA GLN A 114 -1.04 0.64 -10.81
C GLN A 114 -1.45 -0.74 -11.32
N ALA A 115 -0.73 -1.79 -10.92
CA ALA A 115 -1.01 -3.16 -11.34
C ALA A 115 -2.35 -3.69 -10.81
N ILE A 116 -2.73 -3.35 -9.58
CA ILE A 116 -4.02 -3.78 -9.02
C ILE A 116 -5.20 -3.15 -9.78
N GLU A 117 -5.05 -1.94 -10.30
CA GLU A 117 -6.09 -1.22 -11.06
C GLU A 117 -6.31 -1.79 -12.45
N LEU A 118 -5.40 -2.61 -12.97
CA LEU A 118 -5.46 -3.13 -14.34
C LEU A 118 -5.82 -4.61 -14.35
N GLU A 119 -6.56 -5.03 -15.37
CA GLU A 119 -6.93 -6.43 -15.59
C GLU A 119 -5.80 -7.12 -16.37
N PRO A 120 -5.09 -8.09 -15.77
CA PRO A 120 -4.10 -8.85 -16.51
C PRO A 120 -4.82 -9.78 -17.49
N TYR A 121 -4.29 -9.93 -18.70
CA TYR A 121 -4.89 -10.83 -19.71
C TYR A 121 -4.26 -12.22 -19.69
N ASP A 122 -3.02 -12.33 -19.21
CA ASP A 122 -2.31 -13.59 -19.05
C ASP A 122 -1.20 -13.41 -18.00
N THR A 123 -0.41 -14.46 -17.79
CA THR A 123 0.71 -14.52 -16.88
C THR A 123 1.93 -15.10 -17.56
N VAL A 124 3.11 -14.75 -17.06
CA VAL A 124 4.36 -15.39 -17.46
C VAL A 124 5.06 -15.95 -16.24
N THR A 125 5.46 -17.21 -16.33
CA THR A 125 6.29 -17.86 -15.32
C THR A 125 7.64 -18.16 -15.95
N VAL A 126 8.71 -17.74 -15.28
CA VAL A 126 10.09 -18.11 -15.62
C VAL A 126 10.70 -18.86 -14.44
N GLN A 127 11.52 -19.85 -14.75
CA GLN A 127 12.24 -20.63 -13.75
C GLN A 127 13.72 -20.66 -14.12
N GLY A 128 14.59 -20.36 -13.17
CA GLY A 128 16.02 -20.30 -13.41
C GLY A 128 16.80 -19.79 -12.21
N PHE A 129 18.12 -19.79 -12.35
CA PHE A 129 19.03 -19.18 -11.39
C PHE A 129 19.26 -17.72 -11.77
N TYR A 130 18.85 -16.78 -10.91
CA TYR A 130 18.99 -15.34 -11.15
C TYR A 130 19.85 -14.73 -10.04
N ARG A 131 20.91 -14.02 -10.41
CA ARG A 131 21.87 -13.41 -9.48
C ARG A 131 21.42 -12.04 -8.97
N SER A 132 20.48 -11.41 -9.66
CA SER A 132 20.01 -10.06 -9.34
C SER A 132 18.60 -9.78 -9.85
N GLN A 133 17.93 -8.79 -9.27
CA GLN A 133 16.59 -8.37 -9.71
C GLN A 133 16.55 -7.94 -11.19
N PRO A 134 17.56 -7.24 -11.76
CA PRO A 134 17.60 -6.96 -13.19
C PRO A 134 17.57 -8.21 -14.08
N GLU A 135 18.23 -9.31 -13.70
CA GLU A 135 18.18 -10.57 -14.45
C GLU A 135 16.77 -11.19 -14.42
N VAL A 136 16.10 -11.12 -13.26
CA VAL A 136 14.69 -11.55 -13.12
C VAL A 136 13.79 -10.73 -14.04
N ASN A 137 13.91 -9.40 -14.00
CA ASN A 137 13.09 -8.51 -14.81
C ASN A 137 13.37 -8.70 -16.31
N ASP A 138 14.62 -8.92 -16.72
CA ASP A 138 14.97 -9.20 -18.12
C ASP A 138 14.32 -10.51 -18.62
N ALA A 139 14.41 -11.59 -17.85
CA ALA A 139 13.79 -12.87 -18.21
C ALA A 139 12.26 -12.79 -18.30
N ILE A 140 11.63 -12.13 -17.32
CA ILE A 140 10.18 -11.90 -17.32
C ILE A 140 9.76 -11.05 -18.52
N THR A 141 10.44 -9.94 -18.79
CA THR A 141 10.07 -9.02 -19.88
C THR A 141 10.27 -9.65 -21.26
N LYS A 142 11.28 -10.51 -21.45
CA LYS A 142 11.43 -11.32 -22.68
C LYS A 142 10.26 -12.28 -22.88
N ALA A 143 9.87 -13.01 -21.84
CA ALA A 143 8.72 -13.91 -21.88
C ALA A 143 7.40 -13.14 -22.09
N ALA A 144 7.24 -11.98 -21.44
CA ALA A 144 6.07 -11.11 -21.56
C ALA A 144 5.94 -10.55 -22.98
N LYS A 145 7.05 -10.09 -23.58
CA LYS A 145 7.08 -9.56 -24.94
C LYS A 145 6.69 -10.61 -25.99
N GLN A 146 7.14 -11.86 -25.83
CA GLN A 146 6.73 -12.97 -26.70
C GLN A 146 5.22 -13.20 -26.69
N LYS A 147 4.56 -12.85 -25.58
CA LYS A 147 3.10 -12.90 -25.43
C LYS A 147 2.39 -11.60 -25.78
N GLY A 148 3.10 -10.60 -26.32
CA GLY A 148 2.52 -9.31 -26.71
C GLY A 148 2.18 -8.38 -25.53
N ALA A 149 2.85 -8.52 -24.39
CA ALA A 149 2.59 -7.69 -23.22
C ALA A 149 3.14 -6.26 -23.41
N TYR A 150 2.34 -5.27 -23.03
CA TYR A 150 2.78 -3.88 -22.92
C TYR A 150 3.40 -3.59 -21.55
N SER A 151 2.83 -4.16 -20.50
CA SER A 151 3.32 -3.97 -19.13
C SER A 151 3.25 -5.26 -18.31
N PHE A 152 4.01 -5.31 -17.22
CA PHE A 152 4.09 -6.47 -16.33
C PHE A 152 4.17 -6.07 -14.85
N TYR A 153 3.74 -6.98 -13.97
CA TYR A 153 3.91 -6.86 -12.52
C TYR A 153 4.29 -8.22 -11.93
N ILE A 154 5.43 -8.30 -11.25
CA ILE A 154 5.86 -9.53 -10.58
C ILE A 154 5.01 -9.74 -9.33
N VAL A 155 4.24 -10.82 -9.32
CA VAL A 155 3.36 -11.16 -8.20
C VAL A 155 3.92 -12.21 -7.27
N ARG A 156 4.88 -12.99 -7.75
CA ARG A 156 5.49 -14.04 -6.96
C ARG A 156 6.91 -14.29 -7.40
N GLN A 157 7.80 -14.39 -6.42
CA GLN A 157 9.18 -14.84 -6.59
C GLN A 157 9.47 -15.76 -5.42
N VAL A 158 9.67 -17.05 -5.70
CA VAL A 158 9.94 -18.07 -4.68
C VAL A 158 11.14 -18.91 -5.07
N ASP A 159 11.87 -19.39 -4.10
CA ASP A 159 12.92 -20.39 -4.32
C ASP A 159 12.25 -21.72 -4.66
N ALA A 160 12.54 -22.23 -5.86
CA ALA A 160 12.06 -23.52 -6.31
C ALA A 160 12.72 -24.66 -5.52
N ASN A 161 14.03 -24.54 -5.25
CA ASN A 161 14.84 -25.53 -4.55
C ASN A 161 15.86 -24.82 -3.62
N GLN A 162 16.43 -25.56 -2.67
CA GLN A 162 17.52 -25.07 -1.77
C GLN A 162 18.81 -24.65 -2.50
N GLY A 163 18.92 -24.85 -3.81
CA GLY A 163 20.08 -24.50 -4.65
C GLY A 163 20.03 -23.11 -5.29
N GLY A 164 19.11 -22.23 -4.88
CA GLY A 164 19.02 -20.84 -5.39
C GLY A 164 18.32 -20.69 -6.74
N ASN A 165 17.74 -21.76 -7.29
CA ASN A 165 16.83 -21.67 -8.43
C ASN A 165 15.53 -21.01 -7.97
N GLN A 166 15.11 -19.97 -8.67
CA GLN A 166 13.88 -19.24 -8.39
C GLN A 166 12.83 -19.51 -9.45
N ARG A 167 11.57 -19.55 -9.02
CA ARG A 167 10.38 -19.56 -9.87
C ARG A 167 9.66 -18.23 -9.68
N ILE A 168 9.65 -17.43 -10.73
CA ILE A 168 9.06 -16.09 -10.74
C ILE A 168 7.84 -16.09 -11.63
N THR A 169 6.75 -15.49 -11.15
CA THR A 169 5.52 -15.32 -11.91
C THR A 169 5.11 -13.86 -11.91
N ALA A 170 4.78 -13.36 -13.10
CA ALA A 170 4.31 -12.00 -13.32
C ALA A 170 2.97 -12.00 -14.05
N PHE A 171 2.12 -11.04 -13.69
CA PHE A 171 0.98 -10.66 -14.50
C PHE A 171 1.44 -9.82 -15.69
N ILE A 172 0.79 -10.03 -16.84
CA ILE A 172 1.03 -9.26 -18.05
C ILE A 172 -0.25 -8.58 -18.52
N TYR A 173 -0.10 -7.36 -19.00
CA TYR A 173 -1.19 -6.47 -19.36
C TYR A 173 -1.01 -5.97 -20.79
N LYS A 174 -2.12 -5.76 -21.49
CA LYS A 174 -2.12 -5.08 -22.78
C LYS A 174 -2.00 -3.57 -22.58
N GLU A 175 -1.69 -2.84 -23.65
CA GLU A 175 -1.67 -1.37 -23.63
C GLU A 175 -3.07 -0.80 -23.34
N ASP A 176 -4.10 -1.48 -23.85
CA ASP A 176 -5.52 -1.20 -23.63
C ASP A 176 -6.13 -2.00 -22.47
N ALA A 177 -5.31 -2.44 -21.50
CA ALA A 177 -5.79 -3.22 -20.36
C ALA A 177 -6.95 -2.53 -19.66
N LYS A 178 -8.07 -3.25 -19.53
CA LYS A 178 -9.25 -2.73 -18.85
C LYS A 178 -8.92 -2.45 -17.39
N LYS A 179 -9.45 -1.36 -16.86
CA LYS A 179 -9.35 -1.09 -15.43
C LYS A 179 -10.24 -2.08 -14.67
N ARG A 180 -9.69 -2.74 -13.66
CA ARG A 180 -10.46 -3.59 -12.74
C ARG A 180 -11.42 -2.73 -11.95
N VAL A 181 -12.64 -3.21 -11.79
CA VAL A 181 -13.50 -2.74 -10.71
C VAL A 181 -12.90 -3.30 -9.43
N LEU A 182 -12.20 -2.47 -8.67
CA LEU A 182 -11.62 -2.86 -7.40
C LEU A 182 -12.64 -2.59 -6.30
N GLN A 183 -12.98 -3.62 -5.55
CA GLN A 183 -13.76 -3.47 -4.33
C GLN A 183 -12.86 -3.38 -3.11
N SER A 184 -13.30 -2.61 -2.12
CA SER A 184 -12.59 -2.45 -0.85
C SER A 184 -12.43 -3.80 -0.16
N PRO A 185 -11.26 -4.09 0.47
CA PRO A 185 -11.12 -5.23 1.37
C PRO A 185 -12.05 -5.14 2.59
N ASP A 186 -12.53 -3.94 2.90
CA ASP A 186 -13.41 -3.64 4.02
C ASP A 186 -14.89 -3.67 3.63
N ALA A 187 -15.21 -4.21 2.45
CA ALA A 187 -16.58 -4.36 2.00
C ALA A 187 -17.35 -5.32 2.92
N ILE A 188 -18.63 -5.04 3.16
CA ILE A 188 -19.55 -5.86 3.93
C ILE A 188 -19.92 -7.10 3.10
N PRO A 189 -19.84 -8.34 3.62
CA PRO A 189 -20.18 -9.53 2.84
C PRO A 189 -21.60 -9.45 2.26
N ALA A 190 -21.76 -9.73 0.96
CA ALA A 190 -23.04 -9.60 0.26
C ALA A 190 -24.14 -10.49 0.85
N ASP A 191 -23.76 -11.69 1.30
CA ASP A 191 -24.63 -12.72 1.84
C ASP A 191 -24.87 -12.60 3.36
N SER A 192 -24.30 -11.55 3.98
CA SER A 192 -24.59 -11.17 5.36
C SER A 192 -25.93 -10.43 5.49
N GLU A 193 -26.47 -10.37 6.70
CA GLU A 193 -27.66 -9.56 6.99
C GLU A 193 -27.41 -8.06 6.77
N ALA A 194 -26.22 -7.57 7.17
CA ALA A 194 -25.81 -6.18 6.95
C ALA A 194 -25.66 -5.86 5.45
N GLY A 195 -25.11 -6.78 4.65
CA GLY A 195 -25.00 -6.65 3.21
C GLY A 195 -26.37 -6.56 2.55
N ARG A 196 -27.30 -7.45 2.91
CA ARG A 196 -28.69 -7.39 2.42
C ARG A 196 -29.42 -6.11 2.83
N ALA A 197 -29.22 -5.63 4.05
CA ALA A 197 -29.80 -4.38 4.53
C ALA A 197 -29.22 -3.15 3.81
N ALA A 198 -27.91 -3.13 3.56
CA ALA A 198 -27.24 -2.06 2.82
C ALA A 198 -27.65 -2.03 1.34
N LEU A 199 -27.80 -3.21 0.70
CA LEU A 199 -28.36 -3.33 -0.65
C LEU A 199 -29.81 -2.84 -0.71
N ALA A 200 -30.63 -3.16 0.29
CA ALA A 200 -32.02 -2.71 0.36
C ALA A 200 -32.16 -1.19 0.56
N LYS A 201 -31.23 -0.56 1.29
CA LYS A 201 -31.18 0.92 1.45
C LYS A 201 -30.74 1.63 0.17
N GLY A 202 -29.99 0.97 -0.70
CA GLY A 202 -29.47 1.55 -1.94
C GLY A 202 -28.47 2.69 -1.71
N GLY A 203 -28.05 3.36 -2.79
CA GLY A 203 -27.19 4.54 -2.71
C GLY A 203 -25.76 4.25 -2.24
N GLU A 204 -25.23 5.07 -1.34
CA GLU A 204 -23.84 4.96 -0.86
C GLU A 204 -23.59 3.74 0.05
N GLU A 205 -24.61 3.26 0.77
CA GLU A 205 -24.49 2.07 1.63
C GLU A 205 -24.36 0.80 0.79
N ALA A 206 -25.05 0.71 -0.35
CA ALA A 206 -24.90 -0.40 -1.28
C ALA A 206 -23.48 -0.49 -1.89
N LYS A 207 -22.76 0.64 -1.99
CA LYS A 207 -21.36 0.66 -2.46
C LYS A 207 -20.37 0.06 -1.46
N LYS A 208 -20.76 -0.07 -0.19
CA LYS A 208 -19.95 -0.71 0.85
C LYS A 208 -20.13 -2.23 0.88
N VAL A 209 -21.07 -2.77 0.12
CA VAL A 209 -21.33 -4.21 0.04
C VAL A 209 -20.40 -4.85 -0.97
N GLU A 210 -19.82 -5.98 -0.60
CA GLU A 210 -19.01 -6.81 -1.48
C GLU A 210 -19.84 -7.22 -2.70
N ILE A 211 -19.29 -7.05 -3.89
CA ILE A 211 -19.90 -7.49 -5.13
C ILE A 211 -19.33 -8.89 -5.41
N PRO A 212 -20.16 -9.96 -5.36
CA PRO A 212 -19.70 -11.31 -5.68
C PRO A 212 -19.09 -11.36 -7.09
N GLY A 213 -17.89 -11.92 -7.21
CA GLY A 213 -17.16 -12.02 -8.49
C GLY A 213 -16.34 -10.79 -8.88
N VAL A 214 -16.28 -9.76 -8.03
CA VAL A 214 -15.42 -8.58 -8.25
C VAL A 214 -14.11 -8.72 -7.48
N ALA A 215 -13.02 -8.28 -8.10
CA ALA A 215 -11.68 -8.33 -7.53
C ALA A 215 -11.51 -7.43 -6.29
N THR A 216 -11.05 -7.98 -5.17
CA THR A 216 -10.61 -7.18 -4.01
C THR A 216 -9.25 -6.53 -4.28
N SER A 217 -9.05 -5.28 -3.83
CA SER A 217 -7.75 -4.60 -3.94
C SER A 217 -6.66 -5.19 -3.02
N ALA A 218 -7.02 -6.14 -2.14
CA ALA A 218 -6.12 -6.85 -1.25
C ALA A 218 -5.18 -7.83 -1.96
N ALA A 219 -5.60 -8.36 -3.12
CA ALA A 219 -4.84 -9.36 -3.86
C ALA A 219 -4.97 -9.16 -5.38
N PRO A 220 -3.89 -9.40 -6.14
CA PRO A 220 -3.97 -9.35 -7.59
C PRO A 220 -4.80 -10.56 -8.12
N SER A 221 -5.33 -10.45 -9.34
CA SER A 221 -6.37 -11.37 -9.86
C SER A 221 -5.98 -12.84 -9.79
N ALA A 222 -6.80 -13.67 -9.14
CA ALA A 222 -6.59 -15.12 -9.07
C ALA A 222 -7.13 -15.89 -10.29
N GLU A 223 -7.88 -15.22 -11.17
CA GLU A 223 -8.62 -15.84 -12.28
C GLU A 223 -7.82 -15.96 -13.59
N VAL A 224 -6.60 -15.43 -13.63
CA VAL A 224 -5.82 -15.33 -14.87
C VAL A 224 -4.62 -16.30 -14.85
N GLY A 225 -4.61 -17.25 -15.80
CA GLY A 225 -3.54 -18.23 -16.00
C GLY A 225 -3.63 -19.51 -15.15
N ARG A 226 -2.62 -20.39 -15.24
CA ARG A 226 -2.50 -21.64 -14.44
C ARG A 226 -2.09 -21.39 -12.98
N PHE A 227 -2.60 -20.33 -12.38
CA PHE A 227 -2.32 -19.94 -10.99
C PHE A 227 -2.95 -20.92 -9.97
N PHE A 228 -4.04 -21.58 -10.35
CA PHE A 228 -4.73 -22.58 -9.52
C PHE A 228 -3.90 -23.83 -9.19
N GLU A 229 -2.84 -24.12 -9.96
CA GLU A 229 -1.98 -25.30 -9.72
C GLU A 229 -0.97 -25.10 -8.58
N THR A 230 -0.76 -23.85 -8.10
CA THR A 230 0.30 -23.57 -7.10
C THR A 230 -0.11 -22.65 -5.95
N GLN A 231 -1.38 -22.28 -5.85
CA GLN A 231 -1.93 -21.52 -4.72
C GLN A 231 -2.97 -22.33 -3.94
N SER A 232 -2.71 -22.57 -2.67
CA SER A 232 -3.71 -23.02 -1.69
C SER A 232 -4.43 -21.86 -1.01
N THR A 233 -3.90 -20.64 -1.12
CA THR A 233 -4.49 -19.44 -0.50
C THR A 233 -5.42 -18.75 -1.48
N LYS A 234 -6.71 -19.00 -1.34
CA LYS A 234 -7.74 -18.16 -1.95
C LYS A 234 -7.57 -16.74 -1.38
N GLY A 235 -7.37 -15.75 -2.25
CA GLY A 235 -7.54 -14.35 -1.86
C GLY A 235 -8.98 -14.17 -1.38
N GLY A 236 -9.15 -13.77 -0.13
CA GLY A 236 -10.44 -13.72 0.54
C GLY A 236 -10.29 -13.64 2.06
N ARG A 237 -11.41 -13.50 2.76
CA ARG A 237 -11.42 -13.51 4.23
C ARG A 237 -10.95 -14.88 4.74
N TYR A 238 -10.30 -14.90 5.90
CA TYR A 238 -9.85 -16.15 6.51
C TYR A 238 -11.08 -17.00 6.83
N SER A 239 -11.15 -18.21 6.27
CA SER A 239 -12.32 -19.10 6.38
C SER A 239 -11.94 -20.38 7.08
N VAL A 240 -12.70 -20.73 8.12
CA VAL A 240 -12.60 -22.01 8.81
C VAL A 240 -13.69 -22.93 8.27
N THR A 241 -13.27 -24.09 7.74
CA THR A 241 -14.19 -25.17 7.36
C THR A 241 -14.26 -26.19 8.49
N LEU A 242 -15.47 -26.44 9.01
CA LEU A 242 -15.74 -27.43 10.04
C LEU A 242 -15.96 -28.83 9.42
N PRO A 243 -15.85 -29.91 10.21
CA PRO A 243 -15.98 -31.29 9.71
C PRO A 243 -17.32 -31.63 9.06
N ASP A 244 -18.37 -30.87 9.38
CA ASP A 244 -19.71 -30.97 8.79
C ASP A 244 -19.85 -30.22 7.46
N GLY A 245 -18.76 -29.60 6.97
CA GLY A 245 -18.73 -28.78 5.76
C GLY A 245 -19.14 -27.33 5.99
N THR A 246 -19.56 -26.95 7.20
CA THR A 246 -19.92 -25.57 7.54
C THR A 246 -18.70 -24.67 7.42
N LYS A 247 -18.83 -23.55 6.71
CA LYS A 247 -17.79 -22.53 6.58
C LYS A 247 -18.15 -21.32 7.43
N VAL A 248 -17.20 -20.86 8.23
CA VAL A 248 -17.31 -19.64 9.03
C VAL A 248 -16.12 -18.75 8.74
N GLU A 249 -16.38 -17.48 8.41
CA GLU A 249 -15.35 -16.54 7.99
C GLU A 249 -15.02 -15.50 9.07
N GLU A 250 -13.75 -15.10 9.15
CA GLU A 250 -13.30 -14.05 10.05
C GLU A 250 -13.36 -12.67 9.37
N LEU A 251 -14.03 -11.73 10.02
CA LEU A 251 -14.10 -10.34 9.59
C LEU A 251 -12.90 -9.56 10.13
N ASN A 252 -12.40 -8.63 9.30
CA ASN A 252 -11.46 -7.61 9.77
C ASN A 252 -12.17 -6.54 10.61
N ASN A 253 -11.41 -5.73 11.36
CA ASN A 253 -11.97 -4.70 12.24
C ASN A 253 -12.90 -3.73 11.50
N ALA A 254 -12.53 -3.31 10.28
CA ALA A 254 -13.28 -2.33 9.50
C ALA A 254 -14.63 -2.88 9.01
N THR A 255 -14.67 -4.14 8.60
CA THR A 255 -15.90 -4.83 8.18
C THR A 255 -16.79 -5.11 9.38
N ALA A 256 -16.20 -5.60 10.49
CA ALA A 256 -16.93 -5.86 11.72
C ALA A 256 -17.59 -4.59 12.30
N ALA A 257 -16.89 -3.45 12.26
CA ALA A 257 -17.43 -2.17 12.72
C ALA A 257 -18.64 -1.67 11.89
N GLN A 258 -18.79 -2.15 10.66
CA GLN A 258 -19.93 -1.83 9.79
C GLN A 258 -21.10 -2.81 9.96
N MET A 259 -20.94 -3.86 10.77
CA MET A 259 -21.94 -4.89 11.00
C MET A 259 -22.42 -4.84 12.45
N VAL A 260 -23.68 -5.24 12.67
CA VAL A 260 -24.23 -5.38 14.02
C VAL A 260 -24.11 -6.85 14.43
N PRO A 261 -23.37 -7.18 15.51
CA PRO A 261 -23.31 -8.55 15.97
C PRO A 261 -24.64 -8.97 16.59
N PHE A 262 -25.09 -10.18 16.27
CA PHE A 262 -26.34 -10.71 16.83
C PHE A 262 -26.11 -11.41 18.19
N ASP A 263 -24.87 -11.84 18.45
CA ASP A 263 -24.47 -12.53 19.68
C ASP A 263 -22.94 -12.41 19.85
N SER A 264 -22.42 -12.78 21.01
CA SER A 264 -20.99 -12.90 21.27
C SER A 264 -20.65 -14.20 22.00
N ILE A 265 -19.38 -14.58 21.95
CA ILE A 265 -18.85 -15.72 22.68
C ILE A 265 -17.62 -15.31 23.46
N LYS A 266 -17.51 -15.84 24.69
CA LYS A 266 -16.32 -15.71 25.51
C LYS A 266 -15.96 -17.09 26.06
N PHE A 267 -14.72 -17.50 25.88
CA PHE A 267 -14.24 -18.78 26.38
C PHE A 267 -12.74 -18.74 26.66
N THR A 268 -12.29 -19.62 27.53
CA THR A 268 -10.90 -19.76 27.94
C THR A 268 -10.41 -21.15 27.61
N GLY A 269 -9.17 -21.26 27.13
CA GLY A 269 -8.53 -22.54 26.90
C GLY A 269 -7.04 -22.40 26.63
N ASN A 270 -6.37 -23.54 26.57
CA ASN A 270 -4.97 -23.61 26.18
C ASN A 270 -4.91 -23.90 24.67
N TYR A 271 -4.35 -22.96 23.90
CA TYR A 271 -4.29 -23.03 22.45
C TYR A 271 -2.84 -22.80 21.99
N GLY A 272 -2.32 -23.67 21.15
CA GLY A 272 -0.92 -23.66 20.73
C GLY A 272 -0.61 -22.64 19.63
N ASN A 273 -1.62 -22.17 18.89
CA ASN A 273 -1.46 -21.18 17.82
C ASN A 273 -2.79 -20.50 17.44
N GLY A 274 -2.72 -19.42 16.65
CA GLY A 274 -3.88 -18.65 16.20
C GLY A 274 -4.84 -19.42 15.29
N THR A 275 -4.39 -20.46 14.58
CA THR A 275 -5.28 -21.31 13.76
C THR A 275 -6.20 -22.15 14.64
N GLU A 276 -5.66 -22.67 15.76
CA GLU A 276 -6.44 -23.41 16.74
C GLU A 276 -7.46 -22.51 17.45
N VAL A 277 -7.06 -21.28 17.81
CA VAL A 277 -7.98 -20.25 18.32
C VAL A 277 -9.12 -20.01 17.33
N SER A 278 -8.79 -19.74 16.07
CA SER A 278 -9.76 -19.46 15.01
C SER A 278 -10.72 -20.63 14.79
N TYR A 279 -10.22 -21.87 14.80
CA TYR A 279 -11.05 -23.07 14.71
C TYR A 279 -12.04 -23.20 15.88
N GLN A 280 -11.59 -22.90 17.09
CA GLN A 280 -12.41 -22.98 18.30
C GLN A 280 -13.46 -21.87 18.39
N VAL A 281 -13.14 -20.69 17.86
CA VAL A 281 -14.09 -19.59 17.65
C VAL A 281 -15.12 -20.00 16.61
N ALA A 282 -14.70 -20.42 15.42
CA ALA A 282 -15.58 -20.85 14.33
C ALA A 282 -16.51 -22.00 14.73
N LYS A 283 -16.00 -23.01 15.45
CA LYS A 283 -16.81 -24.13 15.96
C LYS A 283 -17.94 -23.67 16.89
N ARG A 284 -17.68 -22.66 17.74
CA ARG A 284 -18.68 -22.10 18.65
C ARG A 284 -19.63 -21.13 17.93
N ALA A 285 -19.09 -20.36 16.99
CA ALA A 285 -19.83 -19.46 16.12
C ALA A 285 -20.87 -20.24 15.28
N ALA A 286 -20.46 -21.32 14.63
CA ALA A 286 -21.35 -22.20 13.85
C ALA A 286 -22.46 -22.82 14.71
N LYS A 287 -22.15 -23.25 15.94
CA LYS A 287 -23.17 -23.77 16.88
C LYS A 287 -24.25 -22.73 17.21
N LYS A 288 -23.91 -21.44 17.21
CA LYS A 288 -24.84 -20.32 17.39
C LYS A 288 -25.43 -19.83 16.05
N GLY A 289 -25.13 -20.53 14.95
CA GLY A 289 -25.61 -20.22 13.61
C GLY A 289 -25.00 -18.95 13.01
N ALA A 290 -23.79 -18.57 13.42
CA ALA A 290 -23.05 -17.47 12.81
C ALA A 290 -22.37 -17.91 11.52
N LYS A 291 -22.39 -17.05 10.50
CA LYS A 291 -21.61 -17.23 9.27
C LYS A 291 -20.28 -16.50 9.33
N TYR A 292 -20.21 -15.41 10.10
CA TYR A 292 -18.97 -14.68 10.33
C TYR A 292 -18.72 -14.46 11.81
N TYR A 293 -17.45 -14.30 12.15
CA TYR A 293 -17.04 -13.88 13.49
C TYR A 293 -15.97 -12.79 13.40
N HIS A 294 -15.83 -12.03 14.48
CA HIS A 294 -14.71 -11.11 14.66
C HIS A 294 -14.14 -11.27 16.07
N ILE A 295 -12.85 -11.57 16.19
CA ILE A 295 -12.21 -11.69 17.50
C ILE A 295 -11.98 -10.29 18.07
N THR A 296 -12.76 -9.91 19.07
CA THR A 296 -12.69 -8.59 19.70
C THR A 296 -11.59 -8.50 20.74
N ARG A 297 -11.26 -9.61 21.40
CA ARG A 297 -10.23 -9.63 22.42
C ARG A 297 -9.58 -11.00 22.55
N GLN A 298 -8.25 -11.01 22.60
CA GLN A 298 -7.46 -12.15 23.05
C GLN A 298 -6.57 -11.67 24.20
N TRP A 299 -6.68 -12.32 25.36
CA TRP A 299 -5.90 -11.99 26.54
C TRP A 299 -5.33 -13.27 27.13
N GLN A 300 -4.01 -13.27 27.34
CA GLN A 300 -3.32 -14.38 27.98
C GLN A 300 -3.50 -14.28 29.50
N GLU A 301 -3.98 -15.37 30.11
CA GLU A 301 -4.12 -15.49 31.56
C GLU A 301 -2.84 -16.02 32.21
N ARG A 302 -2.83 -16.14 33.55
CA ARG A 302 -1.71 -16.76 34.27
C ARG A 302 -1.52 -18.20 33.78
N GLY A 303 -0.38 -18.47 33.13
CA GLY A 303 -0.03 -19.76 32.55
C GLY A 303 -0.18 -19.80 31.02
N ASN A 304 -0.53 -20.96 30.48
CA ASN A 304 -0.70 -21.20 29.02
C ASN A 304 -2.15 -21.00 28.54
N ASN A 305 -3.04 -20.48 29.38
CA ASN A 305 -4.44 -20.26 29.02
C ASN A 305 -4.63 -18.89 28.37
N VAL A 306 -5.47 -18.85 27.35
CA VAL A 306 -5.89 -17.63 26.65
C VAL A 306 -7.41 -17.53 26.73
N THR A 307 -7.90 -16.35 27.10
CA THR A 307 -9.32 -16.01 27.05
C THR A 307 -9.60 -15.24 25.76
N ILE A 308 -10.53 -15.77 24.97
CA ILE A 308 -10.93 -15.23 23.68
C ILE A 308 -12.37 -14.74 23.78
N SER A 309 -12.59 -13.52 23.30
CA SER A 309 -13.91 -12.93 23.08
C SER A 309 -14.09 -12.68 21.59
N ALA A 310 -15.22 -13.10 21.03
CA ALA A 310 -15.53 -12.89 19.62
C ALA A 310 -17.00 -12.52 19.45
N ASP A 311 -17.25 -11.58 18.55
CA ASP A 311 -18.57 -11.16 18.12
C ASP A 311 -19.03 -12.01 16.94
N LEU A 312 -20.33 -12.31 16.87
CA LEU A 312 -20.91 -13.22 15.90
C LEU A 312 -21.87 -12.48 14.96
N TYR A 313 -21.79 -12.80 13.68
CA TYR A 313 -22.54 -12.16 12.61
C TYR A 313 -23.22 -13.19 11.70
N LYS A 314 -24.36 -12.79 11.12
CA LYS A 314 -25.18 -13.59 10.19
C LYS A 314 -24.80 -13.37 8.74
#